data_AF-A0A429X9P4-F1
#
_entry.id   AF-A0A429X9P4-F1
#
_cell.length_a   1.000
_cell.length_b   1.000
_cell.length_c   1.000
_cell.angle_alpha   90.00
_cell.angle_beta   90.00
_cell.angle_gamma   90.00
#
_symmetry.space_group_name_H-M   'P 1'
#
loop_
_entity.id
_entity.type
_entity.pdbx_description
1 polymer ?
#
loop_
_entity_poly.entity_id
_entity_poly.type
_entity_poly.pdbx_seq_one_letter_code
_entity_poly.pdbx_strand_id
1 'polypeptide(L)'
;MEMTLFDFDFTEEAKTDEELEKSFRELQEWHKERKLPYNLRIKDVPIHLRMDIERFKEKGWIVFNPHYNESTFEIAEEKLLHYTVEELVSEYRKNMESLLQREDVCWYNSILNLRNFHGPIRYKDKETKDEYYRQKNRITKEAALRLGLEHFRNVPSSRGSKMRSLDSKWQREHVIPLIAKHVIPMTDMDEIEEFFRSHEFFCGRWDWNSKGVPPRVDIKGFTPSEFDLACLCQATDEKTVKEIFDYMGCSMGSGVREGKTLLFPEGWSMEKYEESLTDEDRELLKADQERLERLHGRKIECF
;
A
#
# COMPACT_ATOMS: atom_id res chain seq x y z
N MET A 1 -38.53 8.17 10.92
CA MET A 1 -39.31 9.38 11.20
C MET A 1 -39.87 9.82 9.86
N GLU A 2 -41.16 9.60 9.64
CA GLU A 2 -41.85 10.03 8.42
C GLU A 2 -42.01 11.55 8.48
N MET A 3 -41.54 12.26 7.44
CA MET A 3 -41.81 13.68 7.27
C MET A 3 -43.27 13.86 6.88
N THR A 4 -43.98 14.75 7.58
CA THR A 4 -45.38 15.08 7.29
C THR A 4 -45.47 16.44 6.61
N LEU A 5 -46.60 16.69 5.93
CA LEU A 5 -46.93 17.98 5.30
C LEU A 5 -46.93 19.17 6.28
N PHE A 6 -46.91 18.92 7.59
CA PHE A 6 -46.92 19.94 8.65
C PHE A 6 -45.52 20.27 9.19
N ASP A 7 -44.48 19.57 8.72
CA ASP A 7 -43.09 19.92 8.99
C ASP A 7 -42.58 21.02 8.04
N PHE A 8 -43.39 21.43 7.06
CA PHE A 8 -43.10 22.51 6.12
C PHE A 8 -43.87 23.77 6.51
N ASP A 9 -43.12 24.81 6.88
CA ASP A 9 -43.68 26.15 7.02
C ASP A 9 -43.80 26.80 5.64
N PHE A 10 -45.00 26.78 5.07
CA PHE A 10 -45.31 27.43 3.79
C PHE A 10 -45.31 28.97 3.87
N THR A 11 -44.99 29.54 5.04
CA THR A 11 -44.90 31.00 5.25
C THR A 11 -43.48 31.55 5.13
N GLU A 12 -42.45 30.70 5.00
CA GLU A 12 -41.10 31.18 4.70
C GLU A 12 -41.04 31.70 3.26
N GLU A 13 -40.81 33.01 3.10
CA GLU A 13 -40.44 33.60 1.82
C GLU A 13 -39.30 32.78 1.22
N ALA A 14 -39.42 32.46 -0.09
CA ALA A 14 -38.38 31.71 -0.77
C ALA A 14 -37.04 32.44 -0.57
N LYS A 15 -36.05 31.74 0.03
CA LYS A 15 -34.69 32.28 0.24
C LYS A 15 -34.23 33.05 -1.00
N THR A 16 -33.68 34.23 -0.79
CA THR A 16 -33.00 35.00 -1.83
C THR A 16 -31.89 34.16 -2.48
N ASP A 17 -31.44 34.54 -3.68
CA ASP A 17 -30.33 33.83 -4.34
C ASP A 17 -29.06 33.83 -3.47
N GLU A 18 -28.79 34.92 -2.72
CA GLU A 18 -27.67 35.03 -1.79
C GLU A 18 -27.79 34.03 -0.61
N GLU A 19 -28.98 33.89 -0.04
CA GLU A 19 -29.25 32.93 1.04
C GLU A 19 -29.18 31.48 0.57
N LEU A 20 -29.61 31.23 -0.68
CA LEU A 20 -29.51 29.92 -1.31
C LEU A 20 -28.04 29.54 -1.59
N GLU A 21 -27.22 30.48 -2.07
CA GLU A 21 -25.78 30.29 -2.26
C GLU A 21 -25.07 29.98 -0.93
N LYS A 22 -25.43 30.69 0.15
CA LYS A 22 -24.91 30.41 1.49
C LYS A 22 -25.30 29.01 1.98
N SER A 23 -26.54 28.60 1.74
CA SER A 23 -27.02 27.26 2.10
C SER A 23 -26.29 26.18 1.29
N PHE A 24 -26.05 26.43 0.00
CA PHE A 24 -25.28 25.52 -0.83
C PHE A 24 -23.81 25.45 -0.40
N ARG A 25 -23.21 26.57 0.02
CA ARG A 25 -21.87 26.59 0.57
C ARG A 25 -21.74 25.74 1.83
N GLU A 26 -22.75 25.78 2.70
CA GLU A 26 -22.82 24.91 3.88
C GLU A 26 -22.91 23.43 3.49
N LEU A 27 -23.70 23.10 2.46
CA LEU A 27 -23.74 21.73 1.92
C LEU A 27 -22.38 21.27 1.38
N GLN A 28 -21.66 22.13 0.67
CA GLN A 28 -20.31 21.85 0.16
C GLN A 28 -19.31 21.58 1.29
N GLU A 29 -19.33 22.39 2.35
CA GLU A 29 -18.46 22.23 3.52
C GLU A 29 -18.79 20.94 4.29
N TRP A 30 -20.08 20.67 4.54
CA TRP A 30 -20.53 19.41 5.13
C TRP A 30 -20.15 18.19 4.29
N HIS A 31 -20.28 18.28 2.96
CA HIS A 31 -19.87 17.21 2.04
C HIS A 31 -18.37 16.95 2.09
N LYS A 32 -17.58 18.04 2.15
CA LYS A 32 -16.13 18.00 2.29
C LYS A 32 -15.74 17.30 3.59
N GLU A 33 -16.28 17.69 4.74
CA GLU A 33 -16.01 17.05 6.04
C GLU A 33 -16.22 15.52 6.03
N ARG A 34 -17.13 15.04 5.18
CA ARG A 34 -17.43 13.61 5.02
C ARG A 34 -16.57 12.90 3.96
N LYS A 35 -15.46 13.52 3.55
CA LYS A 35 -14.51 13.01 2.54
C LYS A 35 -15.05 13.00 1.10
N LEU A 36 -16.02 13.85 0.76
CA LEU A 36 -16.55 13.97 -0.62
C LEU A 36 -17.03 12.64 -1.24
N PRO A 37 -17.94 11.87 -0.59
CA PRO A 37 -18.51 10.67 -1.19
C PRO A 37 -19.19 10.98 -2.51
N TYR A 38 -19.13 10.07 -3.48
CA TYR A 38 -19.78 10.24 -4.79
C TYR A 38 -21.29 10.45 -4.64
N ASN A 39 -21.94 9.62 -3.82
CA ASN A 39 -23.38 9.60 -3.67
C ASN A 39 -23.79 10.08 -2.28
N LEU A 40 -24.72 11.04 -2.25
CA LEU A 40 -25.36 11.57 -1.05
C LEU A 40 -26.83 11.18 -1.05
N ARG A 41 -27.32 10.70 0.09
CA ARG A 41 -28.76 10.48 0.28
C ARG A 41 -29.35 11.69 0.96
N ILE A 42 -30.50 12.17 0.46
CA ILE A 42 -31.20 13.34 1.03
C ILE A 42 -31.42 13.18 2.54
N LYS A 43 -31.76 11.97 3.00
CA LYS A 43 -31.98 11.67 4.42
C LYS A 43 -30.74 11.84 5.32
N ASP A 44 -29.54 11.87 4.74
CA ASP A 44 -28.28 12.01 5.48
C ASP A 44 -27.81 13.48 5.51
N VAL A 45 -28.37 14.33 4.65
CA VAL A 45 -28.11 15.78 4.60
C VAL A 45 -28.70 16.45 5.87
N PRO A 46 -28.07 17.52 6.41
CA PRO A 46 -28.64 18.32 7.50
C PRO A 46 -30.06 18.78 7.18
N ILE A 47 -30.98 18.68 8.16
CA ILE A 47 -32.43 18.85 7.94
C ILE A 47 -32.75 20.21 7.29
N HIS A 48 -32.10 21.28 7.75
CA HIS A 48 -32.32 22.64 7.25
C HIS A 48 -31.85 22.85 5.80
N LEU A 49 -30.93 22.03 5.30
CA LEU A 49 -30.48 22.06 3.90
C LEU A 49 -31.34 21.18 2.99
N ARG A 50 -32.15 20.26 3.54
CA ARG A 50 -33.02 19.36 2.75
C ARG A 50 -34.08 20.12 1.97
N MET A 51 -34.58 21.21 2.55
CA MET A 51 -35.60 22.06 1.92
C MET A 51 -35.09 22.74 0.64
N ASP A 52 -33.78 22.94 0.52
CA ASP A 52 -33.16 23.62 -0.62
C ASP A 52 -32.75 22.66 -1.76
N ILE A 53 -32.85 21.34 -1.56
CA ILE A 53 -32.33 20.33 -2.51
C ILE A 53 -32.95 20.46 -3.91
N GLU A 54 -34.26 20.62 -4.03
CA GLU A 54 -34.88 20.79 -5.36
C GLU A 54 -34.41 22.09 -6.03
N ARG A 55 -34.19 23.17 -5.28
CA ARG A 55 -33.66 24.42 -5.81
C ARG A 55 -32.20 24.29 -6.26
N PHE A 56 -31.38 23.54 -5.52
CA PHE A 56 -30.01 23.23 -5.94
C PHE A 56 -29.98 22.41 -7.23
N LYS A 57 -30.91 21.49 -7.40
CA LYS A 57 -31.08 20.69 -8.64
C LYS A 57 -31.50 21.56 -9.82
N GLU A 58 -32.47 22.46 -9.63
CA GLU A 58 -32.89 23.42 -10.67
C GLU A 58 -31.75 24.33 -11.13
N LYS A 59 -30.88 24.74 -10.20
CA LYS A 59 -29.66 25.52 -10.51
C LYS A 59 -28.53 24.69 -11.12
N GLY A 60 -28.70 23.37 -11.25
CA GLY A 60 -27.69 22.44 -11.76
C GLY A 60 -26.49 22.25 -10.83
N TRP A 61 -26.60 22.62 -9.55
CA TRP A 61 -25.50 22.51 -8.58
C TRP A 61 -25.35 21.09 -8.02
N ILE A 62 -26.43 20.32 -8.09
CA ILE A 62 -26.45 18.89 -7.78
C ILE A 62 -27.10 18.13 -8.94
N VAL A 63 -26.75 16.85 -9.06
CA VAL A 63 -27.26 15.95 -10.10
C VAL A 63 -27.82 14.70 -9.44
N PHE A 64 -29.08 14.39 -9.72
CA PHE A 64 -29.68 13.12 -9.29
C PHE A 64 -29.23 12.00 -10.19
N ASN A 65 -28.78 10.89 -9.59
CA ASN A 65 -28.32 9.75 -10.36
C ASN A 65 -29.54 8.91 -10.79
N PRO A 66 -29.85 8.76 -12.09
CA PRO A 66 -31.04 8.02 -12.52
C PRO A 66 -30.99 6.52 -12.18
N HIS A 67 -29.81 5.98 -11.83
CA HIS A 67 -29.63 4.58 -11.44
C HIS A 67 -29.86 4.32 -9.95
N TYR A 68 -29.86 5.36 -9.11
CA TYR A 68 -30.11 5.26 -7.68
C TYR A 68 -31.33 6.14 -7.40
N ASN A 69 -32.46 5.55 -6.99
CA ASN A 69 -33.74 6.20 -6.64
C ASN A 69 -33.65 7.71 -6.36
N GLU A 70 -34.67 8.50 -6.72
CA GLU A 70 -34.82 9.97 -6.58
C GLU A 70 -34.46 10.61 -5.21
N SER A 71 -34.05 9.81 -4.24
CA SER A 71 -33.47 10.21 -2.95
C SER A 71 -31.94 10.33 -2.92
N THR A 72 -31.22 10.04 -4.02
CA THR A 72 -29.75 10.07 -4.09
C THR A 72 -29.24 11.03 -5.15
N PHE A 73 -28.31 11.90 -4.78
CA PHE A 73 -27.71 12.89 -5.66
C PHE A 73 -26.19 13.00 -5.44
N GLU A 74 -25.53 13.68 -6.37
CA GLU A 74 -24.12 14.05 -6.31
C GLU A 74 -24.01 15.58 -6.45
N ILE A 75 -23.04 16.21 -5.80
CA ILE A 75 -22.69 17.61 -6.12
C ILE A 75 -22.01 17.61 -7.49
N ALA A 76 -22.39 18.53 -8.38
CA ALA A 76 -21.79 18.68 -9.69
C ALA A 76 -20.27 18.92 -9.56
N GLU A 77 -19.46 18.32 -10.44
CA GLU A 77 -17.99 18.29 -10.28
C GLU A 77 -17.41 19.71 -10.17
N GLU A 78 -17.86 20.63 -11.02
CA GLU A 78 -17.43 22.04 -11.03
C GLU A 78 -17.89 22.83 -9.80
N LYS A 79 -18.82 22.26 -9.03
CA LYS A 79 -19.33 22.82 -7.76
C LYS A 79 -18.74 22.10 -6.55
N LEU A 80 -17.82 21.16 -6.70
CA LEU A 80 -17.20 20.53 -5.54
C LEU A 80 -16.22 21.48 -4.86
N LEU A 81 -16.34 21.56 -3.54
CA LEU A 81 -15.29 22.13 -2.71
C LEU A 81 -14.22 21.07 -2.48
N HIS A 82 -13.28 20.96 -3.41
CA HIS A 82 -12.18 20.00 -3.29
C HIS A 82 -11.28 20.33 -2.08
N TYR A 83 -10.61 19.28 -1.61
CA TYR A 83 -9.51 19.44 -0.68
C TYR A 83 -8.28 20.02 -1.37
N THR A 84 -7.55 20.87 -0.65
CA THR A 84 -6.17 21.21 -0.98
C THR A 84 -5.22 20.10 -0.52
N VAL A 85 -4.01 20.07 -1.07
CA VAL A 85 -2.95 19.16 -0.59
C VAL A 85 -2.71 19.37 0.90
N GLU A 86 -2.62 20.62 1.36
CA GLU A 86 -2.31 20.95 2.75
C GLU A 86 -3.37 20.42 3.73
N GLU A 87 -4.66 20.57 3.39
CA GLU A 87 -5.75 20.04 4.22
C GLU A 87 -5.65 18.51 4.35
N LEU A 88 -5.43 17.80 3.23
CA LEU A 88 -5.30 16.34 3.23
C LEU A 88 -4.07 15.87 4.03
N VAL A 89 -2.94 16.56 3.87
CA VAL A 89 -1.68 16.26 4.56
C VAL A 89 -1.81 16.53 6.05
N SER A 90 -2.42 17.65 6.44
CA SER A 90 -2.66 18.03 7.83
C SER A 90 -3.57 17.01 8.52
N GLU A 91 -4.65 16.62 7.85
CA GLU A 91 -5.57 15.59 8.38
C GLU A 91 -4.89 14.23 8.52
N TYR A 92 -4.15 13.79 7.50
CA TYR A 92 -3.40 12.54 7.54
C TYR A 92 -2.37 12.52 8.66
N ARG A 93 -1.60 13.62 8.82
CA ARG A 93 -0.60 13.78 9.89
C ARG A 93 -1.26 13.73 11.26
N LYS A 94 -2.39 14.43 11.46
CA LYS A 94 -3.15 14.40 12.72
C LYS A 94 -3.63 12.99 13.07
N ASN A 95 -4.17 12.26 12.09
CA ASN A 95 -4.62 10.89 12.29
C ASN A 95 -3.44 9.95 12.60
N MET A 96 -2.30 10.14 11.93
CA MET A 96 -1.07 9.39 12.19
C MET A 96 -0.56 9.63 13.61
N GLU A 97 -0.42 10.89 14.03
CA GLU A 97 0.05 11.25 15.38
C GLU A 97 -0.87 10.71 16.47
N SER A 98 -2.19 10.74 16.25
CA SER A 98 -3.18 10.14 17.16
C SER A 98 -2.94 8.63 17.33
N LEU A 99 -2.63 7.90 16.25
CA LEU A 99 -2.30 6.48 16.33
C LEU A 99 -0.97 6.24 17.07
N LEU A 100 0.05 7.05 16.80
CA LEU A 100 1.39 6.91 17.39
C LEU A 100 1.43 7.22 18.90
N GLN A 101 0.42 7.87 19.46
CA GLN A 101 0.28 8.09 20.90
C GLN A 101 -0.22 6.85 21.66
N ARG A 102 -0.70 5.83 20.96
CA ARG A 102 -1.20 4.60 21.59
C ARG A 102 -0.05 3.64 21.88
N GLU A 103 0.01 3.12 23.10
CA GLU A 103 1.01 2.12 23.50
C GLU A 103 0.85 0.78 22.72
N ASP A 104 -0.39 0.46 22.32
CA ASP A 104 -0.74 -0.79 21.63
C ASP A 104 -0.76 -0.68 20.10
N VAL A 105 -0.22 0.42 19.54
CA VAL A 105 -0.31 0.70 18.10
C VAL A 105 0.27 -0.45 17.28
N CYS A 106 -0.53 -1.02 16.40
CA CYS A 106 -0.09 -2.11 15.53
C CYS A 106 0.20 -1.56 14.13
N TRP A 107 1.39 -1.82 13.58
CA TRP A 107 1.74 -1.37 12.23
C TRP A 107 0.69 -1.81 11.19
N TYR A 108 0.42 -3.12 11.11
CA TYR A 108 -0.47 -3.67 10.09
C TYR A 108 -1.96 -3.34 10.32
N ASN A 109 -2.43 -3.34 11.57
CA ASN A 109 -3.85 -3.11 11.86
C ASN A 109 -4.22 -1.62 12.00
N SER A 110 -3.27 -0.75 12.33
CA SER A 110 -3.55 0.66 12.58
C SER A 110 -2.94 1.53 11.50
N ILE A 111 -1.61 1.51 11.36
CA ILE A 111 -0.88 2.41 10.46
C ILE A 111 -1.15 2.07 9.00
N LEU A 112 -1.00 0.80 8.61
CA LEU A 112 -1.23 0.34 7.25
C LEU A 112 -2.71 0.52 6.83
N ASN A 113 -3.65 0.34 7.76
CA ASN A 113 -5.06 0.62 7.51
C ASN A 113 -5.30 2.12 7.25
N LEU A 114 -4.71 3.01 8.04
CA LEU A 114 -4.78 4.46 7.77
C LEU A 114 -4.13 4.81 6.42
N ARG A 115 -2.96 4.23 6.12
CA ARG A 115 -2.26 4.39 4.83
C ARG A 115 -3.13 3.93 3.67
N ASN A 116 -3.80 2.79 3.75
CA ASN A 116 -4.54 2.24 2.63
C ASN A 116 -5.95 2.85 2.50
N PHE A 117 -6.58 3.21 3.61
CA PHE A 117 -8.00 3.59 3.66
C PHE A 117 -8.23 5.02 4.18
N HIS A 118 -7.44 6.00 3.73
CA HIS A 118 -7.68 7.42 4.02
C HIS A 118 -8.86 8.01 3.21
N GLY A 119 -10.00 7.31 3.18
CA GLY A 119 -11.27 7.72 2.58
C GLY A 119 -11.31 7.76 1.04
N PRO A 120 -12.52 7.69 0.44
CA PRO A 120 -12.71 7.94 -0.98
C PRO A 120 -12.59 9.44 -1.27
N ILE A 121 -11.38 9.96 -1.47
CA ILE A 121 -11.16 11.39 -1.73
C ILE A 121 -11.34 11.68 -3.23
N ARG A 122 -12.21 12.65 -3.56
CA ARG A 122 -12.31 13.24 -4.90
C ARG A 122 -11.30 14.38 -5.06
N TYR A 123 -10.22 14.10 -5.76
CA TYR A 123 -9.16 15.08 -6.04
C TYR A 123 -9.61 16.02 -7.16
N LYS A 124 -9.19 17.29 -7.05
CA LYS A 124 -9.41 18.29 -8.09
C LYS A 124 -8.79 17.88 -9.43
N ASP A 125 -7.59 17.32 -9.37
CA ASP A 125 -6.78 16.93 -10.51
C ASP A 125 -5.73 15.87 -10.13
N LYS A 126 -5.04 15.34 -11.13
CA LYS A 126 -3.98 14.34 -10.95
C LYS A 126 -2.79 14.89 -10.17
N GLU A 127 -2.42 16.16 -10.37
CA GLU A 127 -1.28 16.79 -9.71
C GLU A 127 -1.49 16.86 -8.19
N THR A 128 -2.67 17.31 -7.77
CA THR A 128 -3.10 17.33 -6.36
C THR A 128 -3.05 15.94 -5.74
N LYS A 129 -3.54 14.93 -6.47
CA LYS A 129 -3.50 13.53 -6.03
C LYS A 129 -2.06 13.07 -5.84
N ASP A 130 -1.22 13.22 -6.86
CA ASP A 130 0.15 12.70 -6.86
C ASP A 130 1.00 13.38 -5.76
N GLU A 131 0.86 14.70 -5.58
CA GLU A 131 1.54 15.44 -4.50
C GLU A 131 1.06 15.01 -3.12
N TYR A 132 -0.25 14.83 -2.91
CA TYR A 132 -0.77 14.30 -1.65
C TYR A 132 -0.20 12.91 -1.34
N TYR A 133 -0.16 12.00 -2.31
CA TYR A 133 0.41 10.65 -2.10
C TYR A 133 1.91 10.69 -1.81
N ARG A 134 2.66 11.61 -2.41
CA ARG A 134 4.08 11.82 -2.10
C ARG A 134 4.28 12.24 -0.64
N GLN A 135 3.52 13.22 -0.17
CA GLN A 135 3.58 13.70 1.23
C GLN A 135 3.09 12.64 2.22
N LYS A 136 2.02 11.94 1.88
CA LYS A 136 1.48 10.82 2.67
C LYS A 136 2.51 9.70 2.84
N ASN A 137 3.24 9.35 1.77
CA ASN A 137 4.31 8.37 1.83
C ASN A 137 5.42 8.82 2.79
N ARG A 138 5.83 10.09 2.70
CA ARG A 138 6.83 10.68 3.62
C ARG A 138 6.39 10.60 5.08
N ILE A 139 5.14 10.99 5.39
CA ILE A 139 4.59 10.89 6.76
C ILE A 139 4.56 9.43 7.24
N THR A 140 4.24 8.49 6.35
CA THR A 140 4.23 7.05 6.67
C THR A 140 5.64 6.55 7.01
N LYS A 141 6.65 6.96 6.26
CA LYS A 141 8.07 6.64 6.55
C LYS A 141 8.54 7.28 7.87
N GLU A 142 8.18 8.53 8.13
CA GLU A 142 8.45 9.22 9.40
C GLU A 142 7.84 8.43 10.58
N ALA A 143 6.60 7.97 10.44
CA ALA A 143 5.93 7.13 11.44
C ALA A 143 6.61 5.76 11.62
N ALA A 144 7.04 5.13 10.52
CA ALA A 144 7.76 3.86 10.55
C ALA A 144 9.08 3.98 11.32
N LEU A 145 9.87 5.03 11.07
CA LEU A 145 11.13 5.30 11.80
C LEU A 145 10.91 5.52 13.29
N ARG A 146 9.84 6.24 13.65
CA ARG A 146 9.51 6.52 15.04
C ARG A 146 9.13 5.26 15.82
N LEU A 147 8.47 4.30 15.17
CA LEU A 147 8.18 3.00 15.76
C LEU A 147 9.43 2.10 15.76
N GLY A 148 9.97 1.85 14.57
CA GLY A 148 11.25 1.18 14.38
C GLY A 148 11.40 -0.19 15.02
N LEU A 149 12.66 -0.56 15.24
CA LEU A 149 13.10 -1.86 15.74
C LEU A 149 12.68 -2.11 17.19
N GLU A 150 12.65 -1.07 18.03
CA GLU A 150 12.19 -1.21 19.41
C GLU A 150 10.71 -1.61 19.45
N HIS A 151 9.87 -0.94 18.66
CA HIS A 151 8.47 -1.29 18.54
C HIS A 151 8.27 -2.69 17.95
N PHE A 152 9.05 -3.04 16.92
CA PHE A 152 9.06 -4.39 16.35
C PHE A 152 9.32 -5.45 17.42
N ARG A 153 10.28 -5.23 18.34
CA ARG A 153 10.61 -6.15 19.43
C ARG A 153 9.55 -6.17 20.53
N ASN A 154 8.99 -5.03 20.90
CA ASN A 154 8.09 -4.91 22.04
C ASN A 154 6.62 -5.18 21.70
N VAL A 155 6.22 -5.06 20.43
CA VAL A 155 4.83 -5.25 19.98
C VAL A 155 4.75 -6.34 18.91
N PRO A 156 4.65 -7.63 19.29
CA PRO A 156 4.69 -8.75 18.35
C PRO A 156 3.62 -8.70 17.24
N SER A 157 2.46 -8.10 17.50
CA SER A 157 1.41 -7.92 16.49
C SER A 157 1.83 -7.01 15.34
N SER A 158 2.76 -6.08 15.58
CA SER A 158 3.35 -5.21 14.55
C SER A 158 4.33 -5.93 13.63
N ARG A 159 4.79 -7.14 13.99
CA ARG A 159 5.65 -7.97 13.13
C ARG A 159 4.85 -8.68 12.04
N GLY A 160 3.53 -8.82 12.23
CA GLY A 160 2.68 -9.60 11.33
C GLY A 160 2.94 -11.10 11.45
N SER A 161 2.51 -11.85 10.44
CA SER A 161 2.67 -13.30 10.40
C SER A 161 4.06 -13.69 9.90
N LYS A 162 4.63 -14.76 10.45
CA LYS A 162 5.92 -15.30 9.97
C LYS A 162 5.80 -15.75 8.52
N MET A 163 6.56 -15.12 7.61
CA MET A 163 6.44 -15.33 6.16
C MET A 163 7.36 -16.43 5.61
N ARG A 164 8.35 -16.89 6.39
CA ARG A 164 9.38 -17.86 5.95
C ARG A 164 10.07 -17.47 4.63
N SER A 165 10.33 -16.19 4.43
CA SER A 165 10.90 -15.64 3.19
C SER A 165 12.23 -16.28 2.77
N LEU A 166 12.96 -16.86 3.73
CA LEU A 166 14.05 -17.81 3.53
C LEU A 166 13.70 -19.16 4.19
N ASP A 167 13.34 -20.13 3.37
CA ASP A 167 12.66 -21.38 3.78
C ASP A 167 13.64 -22.45 4.28
N SER A 168 14.85 -22.47 3.74
CA SER A 168 15.83 -23.51 4.06
C SER A 168 16.95 -23.06 5.00
N LYS A 169 17.58 -24.05 5.63
CA LYS A 169 18.78 -23.85 6.44
C LYS A 169 19.89 -23.19 5.62
N TRP A 170 20.12 -23.68 4.40
CA TRP A 170 21.11 -23.13 3.48
C TRP A 170 20.85 -21.64 3.18
N GLN A 171 19.60 -21.29 2.84
CA GLN A 171 19.22 -19.89 2.58
C GLN A 171 19.53 -18.99 3.77
N ARG A 172 19.24 -19.44 4.98
CA ARG A 172 19.52 -18.67 6.21
C ARG A 172 21.01 -18.58 6.54
N GLU A 173 21.80 -19.57 6.18
CA GLU A 173 23.25 -19.61 6.45
C GLU A 173 24.05 -18.81 5.41
N HIS A 174 23.55 -18.64 4.18
CA HIS A 174 24.30 -18.02 3.09
C HIS A 174 23.72 -16.69 2.61
N VAL A 175 22.39 -16.54 2.59
CA VAL A 175 21.73 -15.34 2.05
C VAL A 175 21.58 -14.25 3.11
N ILE A 176 21.28 -14.60 4.37
CA ILE A 176 21.19 -13.61 5.46
C ILE A 176 22.50 -12.85 5.68
N PRO A 177 23.69 -13.50 5.75
CA PRO A 177 24.95 -12.76 5.89
C PRO A 177 25.23 -11.82 4.73
N LEU A 178 24.90 -12.24 3.50
CA LEU A 178 24.99 -11.39 2.31
C LEU A 178 24.11 -10.15 2.45
N ILE A 179 22.84 -10.33 2.83
CA ILE A 179 21.91 -9.21 3.04
C ILE A 179 22.42 -8.29 4.15
N ALA A 180 22.81 -8.85 5.29
CA ALA A 180 23.30 -8.09 6.44
C ALA A 180 24.54 -7.25 6.09
N LYS A 181 25.48 -7.82 5.31
CA LYS A 181 26.67 -7.11 4.82
C LYS A 181 26.32 -5.86 4.01
N HIS A 182 25.24 -5.89 3.24
CA HIS A 182 24.81 -4.75 2.43
C HIS A 182 23.94 -3.76 3.21
N VAL A 183 23.03 -4.26 4.05
CA VAL A 183 21.99 -3.44 4.68
C VAL A 183 22.48 -2.75 5.97
N ILE A 184 23.30 -3.42 6.81
CA ILE A 184 23.76 -2.84 8.09
C ILE A 184 24.48 -1.48 7.93
N PRO A 185 25.31 -1.25 6.89
CA PRO A 185 25.94 0.05 6.68
C PRO A 185 24.96 1.18 6.29
N MET A 186 23.75 0.85 5.82
CA MET A 186 22.76 1.81 5.33
C MET A 186 21.93 2.34 6.49
N THR A 187 21.86 3.66 6.63
CA THR A 187 21.09 4.31 7.71
C THR A 187 19.86 5.07 7.22
N ASP A 188 19.76 5.25 5.90
CA ASP A 188 18.65 5.93 5.25
C ASP A 188 17.65 4.92 4.67
N MET A 189 16.35 5.17 4.89
CA MET A 189 15.29 4.27 4.41
C MET A 189 15.19 4.22 2.89
N ASP A 190 15.39 5.36 2.22
CA ASP A 190 15.28 5.45 0.77
C ASP A 190 16.45 4.71 0.11
N GLU A 191 17.63 4.74 0.72
CA GLU A 191 18.80 3.94 0.31
C GLU A 191 18.51 2.43 0.40
N ILE A 192 17.97 1.95 1.52
CA ILE A 192 17.61 0.53 1.68
C ILE A 192 16.49 0.13 0.73
N GLU A 193 15.47 0.98 0.55
CA GLU A 193 14.39 0.75 -0.41
C GLU A 193 14.94 0.60 -1.83
N GLU A 194 15.83 1.50 -2.25
CA GLU A 194 16.47 1.44 -3.56
C GLU A 194 17.29 0.17 -3.74
N PHE A 195 18.03 -0.23 -2.71
CA PHE A 195 18.81 -1.46 -2.72
C PHE A 195 17.91 -2.68 -3.02
N PHE A 196 16.81 -2.86 -2.30
CA PHE A 196 15.89 -3.98 -2.56
C PHE A 196 15.12 -3.86 -3.89
N ARG A 197 14.89 -2.64 -4.38
CA ARG A 197 14.26 -2.42 -5.69
C ARG A 197 15.16 -2.84 -6.86
N SER A 198 16.46 -2.57 -6.73
CA SER A 198 17.47 -2.77 -7.77
C SER A 198 18.17 -4.13 -7.70
N HIS A 199 18.03 -4.88 -6.59
CA HIS A 199 18.74 -6.15 -6.38
C HIS A 199 17.80 -7.34 -6.19
N GLU A 200 18.29 -8.52 -6.59
CA GLU A 200 17.71 -9.83 -6.30
C GLU A 200 18.80 -10.75 -5.75
N PHE A 201 18.40 -11.79 -5.03
CA PHE A 201 19.33 -12.67 -4.30
C PHE A 201 19.26 -14.09 -4.84
N PHE A 202 20.42 -14.64 -5.18
CA PHE A 202 20.57 -16.08 -5.39
C PHE A 202 20.33 -16.80 -4.07
N CYS A 203 19.33 -17.68 -4.05
CA CYS A 203 18.83 -18.39 -2.89
C CYS A 203 19.01 -19.92 -3.01
N GLY A 204 19.95 -20.35 -3.85
CA GLY A 204 20.33 -21.75 -4.03
C GLY A 204 19.61 -22.40 -5.20
N ARG A 205 19.43 -23.72 -5.11
CA ARG A 205 18.64 -24.51 -6.06
C ARG A 205 17.25 -24.79 -5.50
N TRP A 206 16.25 -24.85 -6.37
CA TRP A 206 14.86 -25.05 -5.97
C TRP A 206 14.60 -26.41 -5.33
N ASP A 207 15.31 -27.45 -5.80
CA ASP A 207 15.22 -28.83 -5.31
C ASP A 207 15.81 -29.02 -3.92
N TRP A 208 16.67 -28.10 -3.46
CA TRP A 208 17.14 -28.09 -2.07
C TRP A 208 16.03 -27.73 -1.07
N ASN A 209 15.03 -26.99 -1.54
CA ASN A 209 14.00 -26.40 -0.71
C ASN A 209 12.66 -27.13 -0.89
N SER A 210 12.43 -27.76 -2.04
CA SER A 210 11.19 -28.45 -2.39
C SER A 210 11.46 -29.82 -3.00
N LYS A 211 10.78 -30.86 -2.52
CA LYS A 211 10.91 -32.21 -3.09
C LYS A 211 10.15 -32.31 -4.42
N GLY A 212 10.77 -32.96 -5.41
CA GLY A 212 10.12 -33.26 -6.70
C GLY A 212 10.02 -32.06 -7.63
N VAL A 213 10.77 -30.98 -7.38
CA VAL A 213 10.92 -29.88 -8.34
C VAL A 213 12.26 -30.01 -9.07
N PRO A 214 12.35 -29.55 -10.33
CA PRO A 214 13.63 -29.51 -11.04
C PRO A 214 14.63 -28.56 -10.36
N PRO A 215 15.94 -28.81 -10.51
CA PRO A 215 17.01 -28.12 -9.80
C PRO A 215 17.34 -26.74 -10.39
N ARG A 216 16.30 -25.93 -10.62
CA ARG A 216 16.40 -24.57 -11.16
C ARG A 216 17.07 -23.63 -10.15
N VAL A 217 17.61 -22.52 -10.63
CA VAL A 217 18.02 -21.43 -9.74
C VAL A 217 16.80 -20.93 -8.95
N ASP A 218 16.98 -20.77 -7.65
CA ASP A 218 16.04 -20.07 -6.76
C ASP A 218 16.51 -18.62 -6.61
N ILE A 219 15.70 -17.66 -7.09
CA ILE A 219 16.00 -16.21 -7.02
C ILE A 219 14.88 -15.53 -6.25
N LYS A 220 15.24 -14.72 -5.26
CA LYS A 220 14.25 -13.98 -4.45
C LYS A 220 14.49 -12.47 -4.54
N GLY A 221 13.42 -11.74 -4.85
CA GLY A 221 13.36 -10.29 -4.73
C GLY A 221 12.53 -9.90 -3.51
N PHE A 222 13.13 -9.17 -2.57
CA PHE A 222 12.44 -8.71 -1.37
C PHE A 222 11.76 -7.36 -1.62
N THR A 223 10.58 -7.18 -1.03
CA THR A 223 9.82 -5.94 -1.11
C THR A 223 9.39 -5.55 0.31
N PRO A 224 10.34 -5.08 1.14
CA PRO A 224 10.05 -4.66 2.51
C PRO A 224 8.96 -3.58 2.54
N SER A 225 8.12 -3.60 3.57
CA SER A 225 7.25 -2.46 3.87
C SER A 225 8.05 -1.31 4.49
N GLU A 226 7.46 -0.13 4.62
CA GLU A 226 8.10 1.01 5.28
C GLU A 226 8.54 0.68 6.72
N PHE A 227 7.82 -0.20 7.42
CA PHE A 227 8.20 -0.63 8.76
C PHE A 227 9.37 -1.61 8.78
N ASP A 228 9.43 -2.53 7.82
CA ASP A 228 10.57 -3.42 7.66
C ASP A 228 11.84 -2.60 7.36
N LEU A 229 11.73 -1.63 6.44
CA LEU A 229 12.80 -0.69 6.11
C LEU A 229 13.28 0.08 7.33
N ALA A 230 12.36 0.65 8.12
CA ALA A 230 12.70 1.38 9.34
C ALA A 230 13.40 0.50 10.38
N CYS A 231 12.97 -0.75 10.53
CA CYS A 231 13.63 -1.72 11.42
C CYS A 231 15.04 -2.06 10.92
N LEU A 232 15.23 -2.21 9.61
CA LEU A 232 16.53 -2.48 8.99
C LEU A 232 17.49 -1.31 9.13
N CYS A 233 17.05 -0.05 8.98
CA CYS A 233 17.88 1.14 9.24
C CYS A 233 18.43 1.20 10.67
N GLN A 234 17.76 0.53 11.61
CA GLN A 234 18.12 0.50 13.04
C GLN A 234 18.83 -0.80 13.45
N ALA A 235 18.96 -1.75 12.53
CA ALA A 235 19.63 -3.03 12.79
C ALA A 235 21.15 -2.85 12.80
N THR A 236 21.82 -3.33 13.84
CA THR A 236 23.27 -3.21 14.02
C THR A 236 24.02 -4.53 13.87
N ASP A 237 23.30 -5.64 13.71
CA ASP A 237 23.84 -6.98 13.69
C ASP A 237 23.02 -7.94 12.82
N GLU A 238 23.67 -9.01 12.35
CA GLU A 238 23.06 -10.02 11.47
C GLU A 238 21.89 -10.75 12.12
N LYS A 239 21.94 -11.00 13.44
CA LYS A 239 20.85 -11.70 14.15
C LYS A 239 19.58 -10.85 14.12
N THR A 240 19.69 -9.54 14.24
CA THR A 240 18.56 -8.60 14.10
C THR A 240 18.02 -8.59 12.68
N VAL A 241 18.88 -8.53 11.66
CA VAL A 241 18.46 -8.63 10.25
C VAL A 241 17.70 -9.93 10.00
N LYS A 242 18.22 -11.05 10.50
CA LYS A 242 17.56 -12.35 10.43
C LYS A 242 16.17 -12.35 11.08
N GLU A 243 16.04 -11.73 12.25
CA GLU A 243 14.76 -11.63 12.95
C GLU A 243 13.73 -10.86 12.12
N ILE A 244 14.12 -9.74 11.50
CA ILE A 244 13.23 -8.97 10.61
C ILE A 244 12.81 -9.82 9.39
N PHE A 245 13.76 -10.51 8.76
CA PHE A 245 13.52 -11.36 7.59
C PHE A 245 12.62 -12.57 7.86
N ASP A 246 12.49 -13.01 9.11
CA ASP A 246 11.53 -14.06 9.47
C ASP A 246 10.07 -13.60 9.24
N TYR A 247 9.80 -12.28 9.28
CA TYR A 247 8.46 -11.69 9.19
C TYR A 247 8.23 -10.84 7.94
N MET A 248 9.29 -10.31 7.34
CA MET A 248 9.22 -9.50 6.11
C MET A 248 8.68 -10.32 4.92
N GLY A 249 7.83 -9.72 4.08
CA GLY A 249 7.35 -10.36 2.85
C GLY A 249 8.42 -10.46 1.75
N CYS A 250 8.28 -11.44 0.85
CA CYS A 250 9.08 -11.53 -0.37
C CYS A 250 8.20 -11.70 -1.61
N SER A 251 8.63 -11.14 -2.73
CA SER A 251 8.02 -11.44 -4.03
C SER A 251 8.70 -12.68 -4.62
N MET A 252 7.92 -13.73 -4.84
CA MET A 252 8.37 -14.94 -5.52
C MET A 252 8.32 -14.68 -7.03
N GLY A 253 9.46 -14.76 -7.71
CA GLY A 253 9.55 -14.70 -9.16
C GLY A 253 10.45 -15.81 -9.67
N SER A 254 10.09 -16.44 -10.78
CA SER A 254 10.98 -17.36 -11.49
C SER A 254 11.82 -16.56 -12.48
N GLY A 255 13.09 -16.32 -12.15
CA GLY A 255 14.08 -15.66 -13.01
C GLY A 255 14.42 -14.23 -12.58
N VAL A 256 15.57 -13.74 -13.07
CA VAL A 256 16.04 -12.36 -12.84
C VAL A 256 15.13 -11.40 -13.59
N ARG A 257 14.56 -10.42 -12.90
CA ARG A 257 13.77 -9.39 -13.57
C ARG A 257 14.71 -8.45 -14.35
N GLU A 258 14.31 -8.10 -15.57
CA GLU A 258 15.06 -7.18 -16.42
C GLU A 258 15.39 -5.87 -15.67
N GLY A 259 16.65 -5.45 -15.75
CA GLY A 259 17.14 -4.23 -15.10
C GLY A 259 17.57 -4.39 -13.64
N LYS A 260 17.54 -5.60 -13.06
CA LYS A 260 18.00 -5.85 -11.69
C LYS A 260 19.37 -6.53 -11.61
N THR A 261 20.08 -6.25 -10.52
CA THR A 261 21.38 -6.84 -10.19
C THR A 261 21.19 -8.10 -9.33
N LEU A 262 21.67 -9.25 -9.82
CA LEU A 262 21.66 -10.50 -9.05
C LEU A 262 22.88 -10.57 -8.12
N LEU A 263 22.65 -10.72 -6.83
CA LEU A 263 23.67 -10.88 -5.80
C LEU A 263 23.84 -12.34 -5.41
N PHE A 264 25.10 -12.74 -5.21
CA PHE A 264 25.48 -14.10 -4.84
C PHE A 264 26.10 -14.15 -3.44
N PRO A 265 25.80 -15.19 -2.65
CA PRO A 265 26.54 -15.47 -1.42
C PRO A 265 28.04 -15.66 -1.68
N GLU A 266 28.85 -15.52 -0.65
CA GLU A 266 30.29 -15.73 -0.76
C GLU A 266 30.60 -17.11 -1.33
N GLY A 267 31.46 -17.15 -2.34
CA GLY A 267 31.84 -18.38 -3.02
C GLY A 267 30.71 -18.98 -3.87
N TRP A 268 29.68 -18.23 -4.26
CA TRP A 268 28.69 -18.61 -5.27
C TRP A 268 28.73 -17.70 -6.49
N SER A 269 28.32 -18.24 -7.64
CA SER A 269 28.19 -17.56 -8.93
C SER A 269 27.26 -18.40 -9.83
N MET A 270 26.87 -17.87 -11.00
CA MET A 270 26.15 -18.69 -12.00
C MET A 270 26.99 -19.89 -12.45
N GLU A 271 28.28 -19.71 -12.67
CA GLU A 271 29.22 -20.79 -13.02
C GLU A 271 29.21 -21.89 -11.96
N LYS A 272 29.25 -21.52 -10.67
CA LYS A 272 29.18 -22.49 -9.57
C LYS A 272 27.82 -23.17 -9.44
N TYR A 273 26.74 -22.49 -9.77
CA TYR A 273 25.44 -23.14 -9.90
C TYR A 273 25.49 -24.19 -11.02
N GLU A 274 26.02 -23.85 -12.20
CA GLU A 274 26.15 -24.78 -13.31
C GLU A 274 27.06 -25.96 -12.95
N GLU A 275 28.17 -25.75 -12.24
CA GLU A 275 29.06 -26.80 -11.73
C GLU A 275 28.36 -27.72 -10.71
N SER A 276 27.37 -27.20 -9.99
CA SER A 276 26.61 -27.99 -9.02
C SER A 276 25.63 -28.98 -9.65
N LEU A 277 25.34 -28.85 -10.95
CA LEU A 277 24.37 -29.68 -11.68
C LEU A 277 25.03 -30.99 -12.14
N THR A 278 24.42 -32.11 -11.77
CA THR A 278 24.73 -33.43 -12.31
C THR A 278 24.20 -33.60 -13.74
N ASP A 279 24.61 -34.64 -14.45
CA ASP A 279 24.05 -34.96 -15.77
C ASP A 279 22.54 -35.24 -15.68
N GLU A 280 22.08 -35.90 -14.61
CA GLU A 280 20.65 -36.13 -14.34
C GLU A 280 19.91 -34.81 -14.12
N ASP A 281 20.51 -33.87 -13.37
CA ASP A 281 19.93 -32.53 -13.16
C ASP A 281 19.77 -31.78 -14.50
N ARG A 282 20.76 -31.86 -15.38
CA ARG A 282 20.71 -31.21 -16.70
C ARG A 282 19.62 -31.78 -17.59
N GLU A 283 19.44 -33.11 -17.59
CA GLU A 283 18.35 -33.74 -18.33
C GLU A 283 16.98 -33.39 -17.75
N LEU A 284 16.84 -33.33 -16.42
CA LEU A 284 15.61 -32.87 -15.76
C LEU A 284 15.27 -31.42 -16.11
N LEU A 285 16.25 -30.53 -16.10
CA LEU A 285 16.06 -29.13 -16.49
C LEU A 285 15.63 -28.99 -17.95
N LYS A 286 16.28 -29.74 -18.86
CA LYS A 286 15.93 -29.73 -20.28
C LYS A 286 14.51 -30.24 -20.52
N ALA A 287 14.14 -31.37 -19.91
CA ALA A 287 12.79 -31.92 -20.02
C ALA A 287 11.73 -30.96 -19.46
N ASP A 288 12.05 -30.26 -18.36
CA ASP A 288 11.15 -29.28 -17.76
C ASP A 288 11.05 -27.99 -18.59
N GLN A 289 12.14 -27.56 -19.24
CA GLN A 289 12.14 -26.47 -20.21
C GLN A 289 11.21 -26.80 -21.38
N GLU A 290 11.39 -27.96 -22.02
CA GLU A 290 10.51 -28.42 -23.11
C GLU A 290 9.05 -28.52 -22.68
N ARG A 291 8.78 -28.98 -21.45
CA ARG A 291 7.43 -29.02 -20.87
C ARG A 291 6.83 -27.62 -20.75
N LEU A 292 7.58 -26.66 -20.22
CA LEU A 292 7.11 -25.28 -20.09
C LEU A 292 6.89 -24.61 -21.45
N GLU A 293 7.79 -24.82 -22.42
CA GLU A 293 7.64 -24.27 -23.77
C GLU A 293 6.37 -24.79 -24.45
N ARG A 294 6.06 -26.08 -24.30
CA ARG A 294 4.78 -26.66 -24.77
C ARG A 294 3.56 -26.03 -24.09
N LEU A 295 3.62 -25.76 -22.80
CA LEU A 295 2.51 -25.19 -22.04
C LEU A 295 2.25 -23.72 -22.38
N HIS A 296 3.30 -22.96 -22.65
CA HIS A 296 3.22 -21.51 -22.81
C HIS A 296 3.32 -21.04 -24.27
N GLY A 297 3.58 -21.94 -25.23
CA GLY A 297 3.64 -21.62 -26.65
C GLY A 297 4.76 -20.66 -27.04
N ARG A 298 5.79 -20.54 -26.21
CA ARG A 298 6.96 -19.67 -26.40
C ARG A 298 8.19 -20.28 -25.76
N LYS A 299 9.38 -19.93 -26.28
CA LYS A 299 10.66 -20.28 -25.66
C LYS A 299 10.71 -19.71 -24.25
N ILE A 300 11.11 -20.53 -23.27
CA ILE A 300 11.28 -20.10 -21.88
C ILE A 300 12.76 -20.24 -21.53
N GLU A 301 13.37 -19.12 -21.19
CA GLU A 301 14.72 -19.10 -20.62
C GLU A 301 14.64 -19.60 -19.18
N CYS A 302 15.20 -20.79 -18.95
CA CYS A 302 15.43 -21.29 -17.61
C CYS A 302 16.84 -20.85 -17.24
N PHE A 303 16.96 -19.79 -16.45
CA PHE A 303 18.14 -19.62 -15.60
C PHE A 303 17.99 -20.58 -14.43
#